data_AF-A0A0K9PIW2-F1
#
_entry.id   AF-A0A0K9PIW2-F1
#
_cell.length_a   1.000
_cell.length_b   1.000
_cell.length_c   1.000
_cell.angle_alpha   90.00
_cell.angle_beta   90.00
_cell.angle_gamma   90.00
#
_symmetry.space_group_name_H-M   'P 1'
#
loop_
_entity.id
_entity.type
_entity.pdbx_description
1 polymer ?
#
loop_
_entity_poly.entity_id
_entity_poly.type
_entity_poly.pdbx_seq_one_letter_code
_entity_poly.pdbx_strand_id
1 'polypeptide(L)'
;MATCGGEGDDRYFFTRREKKYPNGLRLNRATASGYWKATGTDKAIRHHVGVKKTPVFYKGRLPSCTKTGWIMHEYRRFDNHTIRLDEWVLCRIYETKKQRKIKKEEEGDGLDGG
;
A
#
# COMPACT_ATOMS: atom_id res chain seq x y z
N MET A 1 2.83 -11.55 -8.46
CA MET A 1 2.36 -10.16 -8.64
C MET A 1 2.84 -9.71 -10.01
N ALA A 2 1.95 -9.19 -10.86
CA ALA A 2 2.37 -8.57 -12.12
C ALA A 2 2.72 -7.09 -11.85
N THR A 3 3.90 -6.67 -12.26
CA THR A 3 4.36 -5.28 -12.18
C THR A 3 4.20 -4.62 -13.55
N CYS A 4 3.42 -3.55 -13.66
CA CYS A 4 3.52 -2.66 -14.82
C CYS A 4 4.45 -1.50 -14.46
N GLY A 5 5.45 -1.24 -15.30
CA GLY A 5 6.46 -0.20 -15.08
C GLY A 5 5.81 1.18 -14.99
N GLY A 6 6.13 1.92 -13.94
CA GLY A 6 5.80 3.33 -13.79
C GLY A 6 7.08 4.16 -13.72
N GLU A 7 7.06 5.33 -14.33
CA GLU A 7 8.15 6.30 -14.29
C GLU A 7 8.19 6.96 -12.89
N GLY A 8 9.31 6.82 -12.16
CA GLY A 8 9.50 7.27 -10.77
C GLY A 8 9.66 6.15 -9.73
N ASP A 9 9.69 6.49 -8.42
CA ASP A 9 9.81 5.55 -7.29
C ASP A 9 8.48 4.86 -6.91
N ASP A 10 7.43 5.09 -7.69
CA ASP A 10 6.12 4.52 -7.47
C ASP A 10 5.99 3.21 -8.25
N ARG A 11 5.28 2.23 -7.69
CA ARG A 11 5.06 0.92 -8.31
C ARG A 11 3.58 0.57 -8.31
N TYR A 12 3.10 0.03 -9.43
CA TYR A 12 1.73 -0.40 -9.59
C TYR A 12 1.66 -1.93 -9.69
N PHE A 13 0.68 -2.51 -9.00
CA PHE A 13 0.47 -3.95 -8.93
C PHE A 13 -1.00 -4.29 -9.03
N PHE A 14 -1.31 -5.36 -9.76
CA PHE A 14 -2.57 -6.06 -9.59
C PHE A 14 -2.38 -7.20 -8.60
N THR A 15 -3.28 -7.29 -7.62
CA THR A 15 -3.28 -8.37 -6.63
C THR A 15 -4.69 -8.88 -6.37
N ARG A 16 -4.80 -10.16 -6.00
CA ARG A 16 -6.08 -10.76 -5.60
C ARG A 16 -6.43 -10.35 -4.17
N ARG A 17 -7.71 -10.30 -3.89
CA ARG A 17 -8.27 -10.05 -2.56
C ARG A 17 -8.27 -11.33 -1.75
N GLU A 18 -7.18 -11.55 -1.04
CA GLU A 18 -7.12 -12.62 -0.04
C GLU A 18 -7.89 -12.19 1.22
N LYS A 19 -8.90 -12.97 1.61
CA LYS A 19 -9.61 -12.76 2.88
C LYS A 19 -8.75 -13.26 4.04
N LYS A 20 -8.69 -12.50 5.14
CA LYS A 20 -8.01 -12.93 6.37
C LYS A 20 -8.73 -14.10 7.05
N TYR A 21 -10.05 -14.14 6.92
CA TYR A 21 -10.91 -15.19 7.47
C TYR A 21 -11.90 -15.64 6.38
N PRO A 22 -12.28 -16.94 6.29
CA PRO A 22 -13.13 -17.47 5.21
C PRO A 22 -14.41 -16.65 4.97
N ASN A 23 -15.08 -16.26 6.06
CA ASN A 23 -16.34 -15.50 6.03
C ASN A 23 -16.16 -14.01 6.35
N GLY A 24 -14.92 -13.53 6.46
CA GLY A 24 -14.61 -12.16 6.85
C GLY A 24 -14.51 -11.21 5.66
N LEU A 25 -14.91 -9.95 5.87
CA LEU A 25 -14.66 -8.85 4.93
C LEU A 25 -13.24 -8.28 5.05
N ARG A 26 -12.52 -8.63 6.12
CA ARG A 26 -11.17 -8.17 6.39
C ARG A 26 -10.19 -8.87 5.47
N LEU A 27 -9.45 -8.09 4.69
CA LEU A 27 -8.42 -8.60 3.79
C LEU A 27 -7.13 -8.93 4.54
N ASN A 28 -6.43 -9.96 4.08
CA ASN A 28 -5.08 -10.24 4.53
C ASN A 28 -4.14 -9.18 3.94
N ARG A 29 -3.43 -8.51 4.84
CA ARG A 29 -2.53 -7.41 4.54
C ARG A 29 -1.24 -7.52 5.37
N ALA A 30 -0.97 -8.71 5.91
CA ALA A 30 0.31 -9.04 6.51
C ALA A 30 1.32 -9.36 5.40
N THR A 31 2.59 -9.11 5.68
CA THR A 31 3.74 -9.45 4.84
C THR A 31 4.80 -10.11 5.72
N ALA A 32 5.86 -10.66 5.12
CA ALA A 32 6.94 -11.27 5.88
C ALA A 32 7.60 -10.28 6.87
N SER A 33 7.79 -9.02 6.46
CA SER A 33 8.55 -8.02 7.21
C SER A 33 7.69 -7.00 7.96
N GLY A 34 6.36 -7.11 7.91
CA GLY A 34 5.46 -6.11 8.48
C GLY A 34 4.01 -6.28 8.06
N TYR A 35 3.20 -5.23 8.20
CA TYR A 35 1.78 -5.27 7.84
C TYR A 35 1.26 -3.90 7.38
N TRP A 36 0.24 -3.93 6.51
CA TRP A 36 -0.47 -2.71 6.11
C TRP A 36 -1.63 -2.43 7.07
N LYS A 37 -1.61 -1.24 7.67
CA LYS A 37 -2.65 -0.76 8.59
C LYS A 37 -3.56 0.21 7.86
N ALA A 38 -4.86 -0.05 7.85
CA ALA A 38 -5.85 0.89 7.32
C ALA A 38 -5.77 2.22 8.08
N THR A 39 -5.85 3.34 7.35
CA THR A 39 -5.87 4.67 7.94
C THR A 39 -6.91 5.54 7.25
N GLY A 40 -7.60 6.36 8.05
CA GLY A 40 -8.65 7.26 7.57
C GLY A 40 -9.88 6.53 7.02
N THR A 41 -10.78 7.33 6.44
CA THR A 41 -12.01 6.84 5.79
C THR A 41 -11.76 6.54 4.32
N ASP A 42 -12.39 5.48 3.84
CA ASP A 42 -12.45 5.13 2.42
C ASP A 42 -12.97 6.32 1.59
N LYS A 43 -12.35 6.57 0.42
CA LYS A 43 -12.76 7.67 -0.48
C LYS A 43 -13.43 7.12 -1.74
N ALA A 44 -14.58 7.66 -2.11
CA ALA A 44 -15.20 7.37 -3.40
C ALA A 44 -14.30 7.88 -4.55
N ILE A 45 -14.21 7.09 -5.62
CA ILE A 45 -13.56 7.50 -6.87
C ILE A 45 -14.58 8.30 -7.70
N ARG A 46 -14.10 9.27 -8.50
CA ARG A 46 -14.94 10.12 -9.37
C ARG A 46 -15.96 9.29 -10.15
N HIS A 47 -17.15 9.85 -10.35
CA HIS A 47 -18.29 9.18 -10.99
C HIS A 47 -18.76 7.89 -10.31
N HIS A 48 -18.43 7.69 -9.03
CA HIS A 48 -18.82 6.49 -8.27
C HIS A 48 -18.48 5.20 -9.01
N VAL A 49 -17.30 5.15 -9.63
CA VAL A 49 -16.82 3.93 -10.30
C VAL A 49 -16.15 2.96 -9.34
N GLY A 50 -15.91 3.38 -8.10
CA GLY A 50 -15.22 2.57 -7.11
C GLY A 50 -14.85 3.31 -5.83
N VAL A 51 -14.02 2.66 -5.03
CA VAL A 51 -13.51 3.13 -3.74
C VAL A 51 -11.99 3.04 -3.70
N LYS A 52 -11.37 4.01 -3.02
CA LYS A 52 -9.94 4.08 -2.75
C LYS A 52 -9.70 3.95 -1.24
N LYS A 53 -8.91 2.96 -0.85
CA LYS A 53 -8.35 2.81 0.50
C LYS A 53 -6.90 3.27 0.51
N THR A 54 -6.44 3.80 1.65
CA THR A 54 -5.06 4.32 1.77
C THR A 54 -4.37 3.80 3.03
N PRO A 55 -3.98 2.52 3.11
CA PRO A 55 -3.26 2.00 4.26
C PRO A 55 -1.78 2.42 4.28
N VAL A 56 -1.20 2.43 5.49
CA VAL A 56 0.21 2.72 5.76
C VAL A 56 0.93 1.44 6.18
N PHE A 57 2.16 1.24 5.70
CA PHE A 57 2.95 0.09 6.10
C PHE A 57 3.66 0.31 7.44
N TYR A 58 3.57 -0.70 8.30
CA TYR A 58 4.34 -0.81 9.54
C TYR A 58 5.33 -1.95 9.39
N LYS A 59 6.62 -1.66 9.65
CA LYS A 59 7.69 -2.66 9.64
C LYS A 59 7.75 -3.34 11.01
N GLY A 60 8.03 -4.64 11.01
CA GLY A 60 8.15 -5.45 12.21
C GLY A 60 6.82 -5.94 12.78
N ARG A 61 6.89 -6.51 13.97
CA ARG A 61 5.74 -6.99 14.75
C ARG A 61 5.77 -6.33 16.12
N LEU A 62 4.64 -6.35 16.81
CA LEU A 62 4.61 -5.88 18.19
C LEU A 62 5.61 -6.67 19.05
N PRO A 63 6.30 -6.03 20.02
CA PRO A 63 6.17 -4.61 20.40
C PRO A 63 7.00 -3.64 19.53
N SER A 64 7.98 -4.11 18.75
CA SER A 64 8.94 -3.30 18.00
C SER A 64 8.43 -2.84 16.62
N CYS A 65 7.13 -2.62 16.46
CA CYS A 65 6.60 -2.21 15.16
C CYS A 65 6.76 -0.71 14.93
N THR A 66 7.29 -0.33 13.76
CA THR A 66 7.57 1.08 13.41
C THR A 66 6.76 1.50 12.19
N LYS A 67 6.09 2.65 12.29
CA LYS A 67 5.39 3.27 11.14
C LYS A 67 6.42 3.71 10.11
N THR A 68 6.21 3.35 8.84
CA THR A 68 7.13 3.73 7.75
C THR A 68 6.54 4.86 6.90
N GLY A 69 7.34 5.34 5.94
CA GLY A 69 6.90 6.24 4.87
C GLY A 69 6.15 5.57 3.72
N TRP A 70 5.98 4.26 3.74
CA TRP A 70 5.34 3.53 2.64
C TRP A 70 3.82 3.62 2.74
N ILE A 71 3.23 4.10 1.64
CA ILE A 71 1.79 4.28 1.48
C ILE A 71 1.34 3.40 0.31
N MET A 72 0.20 2.76 0.49
CA MET A 72 -0.51 2.08 -0.59
C MET A 72 -1.79 2.83 -0.88
N HIS A 73 -2.09 3.06 -2.15
CA HIS A 73 -3.43 3.37 -2.63
C HIS A 73 -4.02 2.11 -3.25
N GLU A 74 -5.04 1.56 -2.62
CA GLU A 74 -5.77 0.40 -3.10
C GLU A 74 -7.08 0.85 -3.73
N TYR A 75 -7.24 0.60 -5.02
CA TYR A 75 -8.42 0.95 -5.79
C TYR A 75 -9.25 -0.29 -6.07
N ARG A 76 -10.55 -0.19 -5.77
CA ARG A 76 -11.54 -1.22 -6.02
C ARG A 76 -12.68 -0.64 -6.84
N ARG A 77 -13.10 -1.31 -7.89
CA ARG A 77 -14.30 -0.95 -8.66
C ARG A 77 -15.57 -1.26 -7.85
N PHE A 78 -16.66 -0.51 -8.03
CA PHE A 78 -17.96 -0.95 -7.52
C PHE A 78 -18.53 -2.02 -8.45
N ASP A 79 -19.24 -3.00 -7.86
CA ASP A 79 -19.72 -4.18 -8.57
C ASP A 79 -20.68 -3.79 -9.70
N ASN A 80 -20.34 -4.15 -10.92
CA ASN A 80 -21.30 -4.27 -12.02
C ASN A 80 -21.44 -5.76 -12.36
N HIS A 81 -21.97 -6.57 -11.44
CA HIS A 81 -22.40 -7.97 -11.67
C HIS A 81 -21.42 -8.95 -12.37
N THR A 82 -20.15 -8.60 -12.57
CA THR A 82 -19.14 -9.45 -13.21
C THR A 82 -18.21 -10.05 -12.15
N ILE A 83 -18.64 -11.19 -11.61
CA ILE A 83 -18.02 -11.99 -10.52
C ILE A 83 -16.49 -12.14 -10.63
N ARG A 84 -15.93 -12.06 -11.84
CA ARG A 84 -14.49 -12.28 -12.11
C ARG A 84 -13.57 -11.09 -11.82
N LEU A 85 -14.06 -9.84 -11.86
CA LEU A 85 -13.23 -8.65 -11.60
C LEU A 85 -13.23 -8.23 -10.13
N ASP A 86 -14.20 -8.69 -9.34
CA ASP A 86 -14.39 -8.32 -7.92
C ASP A 86 -13.28 -8.85 -7.01
N GLU A 87 -12.46 -9.75 -7.54
CA GLU A 87 -11.33 -10.38 -6.87
C GLU A 87 -10.02 -9.61 -7.03
N TRP A 88 -9.89 -8.74 -8.03
CA TRP A 88 -8.65 -8.01 -8.30
C TRP A 88 -8.72 -6.58 -7.79
N VAL A 89 -7.62 -6.10 -7.23
CA VAL A 89 -7.45 -4.68 -6.88
C VAL A 89 -6.19 -4.14 -7.53
N LEU A 90 -6.24 -2.86 -7.91
CA LEU A 90 -5.07 -2.11 -8.34
C LEU A 90 -4.46 -1.43 -7.12
N CYS A 91 -3.19 -1.71 -6.87
CA CYS A 91 -2.43 -1.08 -5.81
C CYS A 91 -1.36 -0.18 -6.42
N ARG A 92 -1.29 1.08 -5.98
CA ARG A 92 -0.12 1.95 -6.17
C ARG A 92 0.62 2.01 -4.84
N ILE A 93 1.88 1.63 -4.81
CA ILE A 93 2.75 1.68 -3.64
C ILE A 93 3.83 2.74 -3.88
N TYR A 94 4.05 3.60 -2.89
CA TYR A 94 5.03 4.67 -2.95
C TYR A 94 5.53 5.06 -1.56
N GLU A 95 6.70 5.70 -1.51
CA GLU A 95 7.23 6.28 -0.27
C GLU A 95 6.99 7.80 -0.23
N THR A 96 6.55 8.31 0.92
CA THR A 96 6.31 9.76 1.07
C THR A 96 7.60 10.57 0.85
N LYS A 97 7.46 11.76 0.26
CA LYS A 97 8.58 12.69 0.06
C LYS A 97 9.33 13.02 1.35
N LYS A 98 8.61 13.17 2.47
CA LYS A 98 9.22 13.44 3.79
C LYS A 98 10.21 12.34 4.19
N GLN A 99 9.81 11.08 4.04
CA GLN A 99 10.63 9.94 4.43
C GLN A 99 11.82 9.72 3.48
N ARG A 100 11.64 10.03 2.19
CA ARG A 100 12.75 10.05 1.23
C ARG A 100 13.79 11.15 1.55
N LYS A 101 13.36 12.32 2.04
CA LYS A 101 14.29 13.39 2.45
C LYS A 101 15.13 13.00 3.65
N ILE A 102 14.49 12.49 4.71
CA ILE A 102 15.17 12.05 5.94
C ILE A 102 16.28 11.05 5.61
N LYS A 103 16.00 10.03 4.78
CA LYS A 103 17.02 9.06 4.37
C LYS A 103 18.19 9.67 3.59
N LYS A 104 17.92 10.64 2.71
CA LYS A 104 18.96 11.31 1.93
C LYS A 104 19.87 12.19 2.79
N GLU A 105 19.32 12.81 3.83
CA GLU A 105 20.07 13.60 4.80
C GLU A 105 20.97 12.66 5.65
N GLU A 106 20.44 11.54 6.12
CA GLU A 106 21.21 10.53 6.87
C GLU A 106 22.35 9.88 6.04
N GLU A 107 22.16 9.67 4.74
CA GLU A 107 23.20 9.15 3.83
C GLU A 107 24.22 10.21 3.41
N GLY A 108 23.87 11.51 3.45
CA GLY A 108 24.73 12.62 3.02
C GLY A 108 25.76 13.07 4.07
N ASP A 109 25.49 12.86 5.35
CA ASP A 109 26.36 13.26 6.47
C ASP A 109 27.53 12.27 6.74
N GLY A 110 27.69 11.22 5.92
CA GLY A 110 28.67 10.14 6.14
C GLY A 110 29.99 10.21 5.36
N LEU A 111 30.32 11.31 4.68
CA LEU A 111 31.48 11.41 3.77
C LEU A 111 32.47 12.55 4.05
N ASP A 112 32.58 13.05 5.29
CA ASP A 112 33.70 13.94 5.69
C ASP A 112 34.44 13.35 6.89
N GLY A 113 35.54 12.64 6.62
CA GLY A 113 36.32 11.93 7.63
C GLY A 113 37.40 11.04 7.03
N GLY A 114 38.23 11.60 6.14
CA GLY A 114 39.44 10.97 5.60
C GLY A 114 40.56 11.99 5.48
#